data_AF-A0A5M4DEW1-F1
#
_entry.id   AF-A0A5M4DEW1-F1
#
_cell.length_a   1.000
_cell.length_b   1.000
_cell.length_c   1.000
_cell.angle_alpha   90.00
_cell.angle_beta   90.00
_cell.angle_gamma   90.00
#
_symmetry.space_group_name_H-M   'P 1'
#
loop_
_entity.id
_entity.type
_entity.pdbx_description
1 polymer ?
#
loop_
_entity_poly.entity_id
_entity_poly.type
_entity_poly.pdbx_seq_one_letter_code
_entity_poly.pdbx_strand_id
1 'polypeptide(L)'
;MNDIMHLNQEEGHCRGGSQLPNVRRTYVLEAKLGWRSDKTSEDLLCMAAREVLDWFDGRVPGPLSHAMYELKSDEVDQHGLQRLTTVSNLSKGYWAGRLRYADRSRGAQSAVAERTWTAEVAIRRTGDTLRVGIQMFMATRPGVDRQGNS
;
A
#
# COMPACT_ATOMS: atom_id res chain seq x y z
N MET A 1 33.04 -20.93 -10.92
CA MET A 1 33.64 -20.08 -11.98
C MET A 1 32.49 -19.31 -12.60
N ASN A 2 32.69 -18.00 -12.76
CA ASN A 2 31.68 -16.95 -12.78
C ASN A 2 30.69 -17.04 -13.95
N ASP A 3 29.40 -16.87 -13.67
CA ASP A 3 28.42 -16.37 -14.64
C ASP A 3 27.90 -15.01 -14.15
N ILE A 4 28.42 -13.97 -14.78
CA ILE A 4 28.03 -12.58 -14.60
C ILE A 4 26.91 -12.32 -15.61
N MET A 5 25.66 -12.22 -15.14
CA MET A 5 24.59 -11.70 -15.97
C MET A 5 24.77 -10.20 -16.14
N HIS A 6 25.11 -9.79 -17.36
CA HIS A 6 25.03 -8.41 -17.83
C HIS A 6 23.57 -7.94 -17.83
N LEU A 7 23.24 -7.01 -16.93
CA LEU A 7 22.08 -6.15 -17.07
C LEU A 7 22.43 -5.07 -18.09
N ASN A 8 21.81 -5.15 -19.27
CA ASN A 8 21.85 -4.07 -20.26
C ASN A 8 21.16 -2.83 -19.67
N GLN A 9 21.99 -1.86 -19.27
CA GLN A 9 21.58 -0.47 -19.09
C GLN A 9 21.43 0.14 -20.49
N GLU A 10 20.20 0.25 -20.97
CA GLU A 10 19.91 1.09 -22.13
C GLU A 10 19.96 2.56 -21.69
N GLU A 11 21.11 3.20 -21.91
CA GLU A 11 21.26 4.65 -21.83
C GLU A 11 20.61 5.33 -23.05
N GLY A 12 19.28 5.46 -23.00
CA GLY A 12 18.54 6.36 -23.87
C GLY A 12 18.61 7.80 -23.35
N HIS A 13 19.50 8.62 -23.93
CA HIS A 13 19.52 10.07 -23.74
C HIS A 13 18.29 10.73 -24.39
N CYS A 14 17.15 10.70 -23.69
CA CYS A 14 15.98 11.50 -24.05
C CYS A 14 16.02 12.84 -23.31
N ARG A 15 16.44 13.90 -24.01
CA ARG A 15 16.19 15.30 -23.61
C ARG A 15 14.70 15.62 -23.73
N GLY A 16 13.93 15.16 -22.76
CA GLY A 16 12.52 15.49 -22.55
C GLY A 16 12.21 15.18 -21.10
N GLY A 17 12.07 16.21 -20.26
CA GLY A 17 11.69 16.00 -18.86
C GLY A 17 10.36 15.25 -18.82
N SER A 18 10.40 13.97 -18.44
CA SER A 18 9.21 13.15 -18.29
C SER A 18 8.20 13.91 -17.41
N GLN A 19 7.02 14.23 -17.96
CA GLN A 19 5.90 14.76 -17.17
C GLN A 19 5.32 13.70 -16.22
N LEU A 20 5.75 12.44 -16.34
CA LEU A 20 5.28 11.34 -15.51
C LEU A 20 6.01 11.34 -14.17
N PRO A 21 5.28 11.19 -13.04
CA PRO A 21 5.88 11.11 -11.72
C PRO A 21 6.89 9.97 -11.62
N ASN A 22 7.97 10.23 -10.87
CA ASN A 22 8.93 9.20 -10.52
C ASN A 22 8.28 8.27 -9.48
N VAL A 23 8.04 7.02 -9.87
CA VAL A 23 7.41 6.02 -9.00
C VAL A 23 8.46 5.02 -8.54
N ARG A 24 8.66 4.95 -7.22
CA ARG A 24 9.57 3.99 -6.59
C ARG A 24 8.79 3.05 -5.69
N ARG A 25 8.90 1.75 -5.94
CA ARG A 25 8.46 0.72 -4.99
C ARG A 25 9.45 0.67 -3.82
N THR A 26 8.95 0.80 -2.61
CA THR A 26 9.78 0.89 -1.39
C THR A 26 9.72 -0.36 -0.54
N TYR A 27 8.63 -1.12 -0.62
CA TYR A 27 8.44 -2.33 0.19
C TYR A 27 7.49 -3.32 -0.49
N VAL A 28 7.80 -4.61 -0.36
CA VAL A 28 6.92 -5.73 -0.72
C VAL A 28 7.02 -6.81 0.34
N LEU A 29 5.88 -7.33 0.75
CA LEU A 29 5.77 -8.51 1.59
C LEU A 29 4.74 -9.45 0.99
N GLU A 30 5.09 -10.72 0.91
CA GLU A 30 4.13 -11.79 0.75
C GLU A 30 4.28 -12.74 1.94
N ALA A 31 3.18 -13.03 2.62
CA ALA A 31 3.17 -13.91 3.77
C ALA A 31 2.04 -14.95 3.64
N LYS A 32 2.31 -16.14 4.16
CA LYS A 32 1.29 -17.16 4.41
C LYS A 32 1.08 -17.25 5.91
N LEU A 33 -0.13 -16.95 6.35
CA LEU A 33 -0.53 -17.03 7.75
C LEU A 33 -1.28 -18.35 7.95
N GLY A 34 -0.65 -19.24 8.71
CA GLY A 34 -1.31 -20.41 9.28
C GLY A 34 -1.82 -20.07 10.68
N TRP A 35 -2.92 -20.69 11.10
CA TRP A 35 -3.48 -20.47 12.42
C TRP A 35 -3.65 -21.79 13.16
N ARG A 36 -3.52 -21.73 14.49
CA ARG A 36 -3.59 -22.88 15.41
C ARG A 36 -4.71 -22.70 16.43
N SER A 37 -5.85 -22.13 16.05
CA SER A 37 -7.02 -22.08 16.92
C SER A 37 -8.24 -22.72 16.28
N ASP A 38 -9.24 -22.90 17.11
CA ASP A 38 -10.64 -23.25 16.86
C ASP A 38 -11.40 -22.31 15.90
N LYS A 39 -10.80 -21.19 15.49
CA LYS A 39 -11.44 -20.21 14.62
C LYS A 39 -11.46 -20.65 13.17
N THR A 40 -12.51 -20.26 12.46
CA THR A 40 -12.63 -20.56 11.04
C THR A 40 -11.67 -19.69 10.21
N SER A 41 -11.35 -20.12 9.00
CA SER A 41 -10.57 -19.32 8.05
C SER A 41 -11.26 -18.02 7.62
N GLU A 42 -12.59 -17.93 7.79
CA GLU A 42 -13.35 -16.70 7.60
C GLU A 42 -13.16 -15.73 8.77
N ASP A 43 -13.20 -16.22 10.01
CA ASP A 43 -12.88 -15.40 11.20
C ASP A 43 -11.48 -14.80 11.10
N LEU A 44 -10.52 -15.59 10.61
CA LEU A 44 -9.15 -15.13 10.38
C LEU A 44 -9.09 -14.00 9.35
N LEU A 45 -9.82 -14.13 8.25
CA LEU A 45 -9.89 -13.08 7.23
C LEU A 45 -10.46 -11.79 7.83
N CYS A 46 -11.55 -11.90 8.60
CA CYS A 46 -12.17 -10.77 9.28
C CYS A 46 -11.22 -10.08 10.26
N MET A 47 -10.52 -10.85 11.09
CA MET A 47 -9.54 -10.30 12.05
C MET A 47 -8.39 -9.61 11.31
N ALA A 48 -7.79 -10.27 10.32
CA ALA A 48 -6.68 -9.69 9.56
C ALA A 48 -7.09 -8.41 8.81
N ALA A 49 -8.29 -8.39 8.22
CA ALA A 49 -8.82 -7.20 7.56
C ALA A 49 -9.06 -6.04 8.55
N ARG A 50 -9.55 -6.32 9.77
CA ARG A 50 -9.72 -5.32 10.83
C ARG A 50 -8.39 -4.74 11.28
N GLU A 51 -7.38 -5.58 11.52
CA GLU A 51 -6.03 -5.10 11.89
C GLU A 51 -5.44 -4.17 10.83
N VAL A 52 -5.64 -4.49 9.55
CA VAL A 52 -5.21 -3.63 8.45
C VAL A 52 -6.02 -2.34 8.40
N LEU A 53 -7.33 -2.40 8.67
CA LEU A 53 -8.19 -1.23 8.71
C LEU A 53 -7.81 -0.29 9.87
N ASP A 54 -7.54 -0.83 11.05
CA ASP A 54 -7.09 -0.05 12.21
C ASP A 54 -5.74 0.63 11.91
N TRP A 55 -4.85 -0.06 11.20
CA TRP A 55 -3.60 0.52 10.71
C TRP A 55 -3.83 1.65 9.69
N PHE A 56 -4.84 1.53 8.80
CA PHE A 56 -5.22 2.61 7.89
C PHE A 56 -5.87 3.78 8.65
N ASP A 57 -6.73 3.53 9.63
CA ASP A 57 -7.43 4.54 10.43
C ASP A 57 -6.44 5.47 11.13
N GLY A 58 -5.37 4.90 11.72
CA GLY A 58 -4.26 5.69 12.30
C GLY A 58 -3.44 6.53 11.28
N ARG A 59 -3.78 6.49 9.99
CA ARG A 59 -3.12 7.25 8.92
C ARG A 59 -4.05 8.23 8.20
N VAL A 60 -5.36 8.06 8.29
CA VAL A 60 -6.34 8.91 7.64
C VAL A 60 -6.78 10.03 8.61
N PRO A 61 -6.71 11.32 8.23
CA PRO A 61 -7.22 12.42 9.02
C PRO A 61 -8.73 12.51 8.80
N GLY A 62 -9.48 11.62 9.41
CA GLY A 62 -10.94 11.60 9.33
C GLY A 62 -11.50 10.23 9.68
N PRO A 63 -12.75 10.17 10.16
CA PRO A 63 -13.35 8.90 10.51
C PRO A 63 -13.55 8.04 9.26
N LEU A 64 -13.28 6.75 9.39
CA LEU A 64 -13.69 5.78 8.39
C LEU A 64 -15.20 5.64 8.36
N SER A 65 -15.74 5.21 7.23
CA SER A 65 -17.18 4.99 7.12
C SER A 65 -17.61 3.77 7.94
N HIS A 66 -18.89 3.75 8.31
CA HIS A 66 -19.46 2.58 8.98
C HIS A 66 -19.33 1.31 8.13
N ALA A 67 -19.49 1.43 6.80
CA ALA A 67 -19.34 0.32 5.87
C ALA A 67 -17.92 -0.29 5.92
N MET A 68 -16.88 0.53 6.07
CA MET A 68 -15.51 0.04 6.23
C MET A 68 -15.32 -0.75 7.53
N TYR A 69 -15.87 -0.30 8.67
CA TYR A 69 -15.83 -1.04 9.93
C TYR A 69 -16.62 -2.37 9.88
N GLU A 70 -17.62 -2.45 9.00
CA GLU A 70 -18.32 -3.69 8.65
C GLU A 70 -17.58 -4.54 7.59
N LEU A 71 -16.36 -4.15 7.21
CA LEU A 71 -15.52 -4.78 6.20
C LEU A 71 -16.18 -4.87 4.81
N LYS A 72 -17.04 -3.92 4.46
CA LYS A 72 -17.64 -3.80 3.13
C LYS A 72 -16.74 -3.01 2.19
N SER A 73 -17.00 -3.11 0.89
CA SER A 73 -16.34 -2.29 -0.12
C SER A 73 -16.82 -0.86 -0.01
N ASP A 74 -15.91 0.09 0.10
CA ASP A 74 -16.22 1.51 0.17
C ASP A 74 -15.03 2.39 -0.22
N GLU A 75 -15.26 3.69 -0.35
CA GLU A 75 -14.23 4.70 -0.60
C GLU A 75 -14.43 5.92 0.31
N VAL A 76 -13.35 6.35 0.97
CA VAL A 76 -13.26 7.62 1.67
C VAL A 76 -12.19 8.46 1.00
N ASP A 77 -12.56 9.67 0.58
CA ASP A 77 -11.65 10.66 0.01
C ASP A 77 -11.69 11.96 0.83
N GLN A 78 -10.55 12.34 1.38
CA GLN A 78 -10.35 13.60 2.09
C GLN A 78 -9.72 14.62 1.13
N HIS A 79 -10.59 15.34 0.42
CA HIS A 79 -10.25 16.47 -0.45
C HIS A 79 -9.17 16.16 -1.51
N GLY A 80 -9.11 14.93 -2.02
CA GLY A 80 -8.16 14.47 -3.04
C GLY A 80 -6.73 14.22 -2.53
N LEU A 81 -6.42 14.67 -1.31
CA LEU A 81 -5.09 14.54 -0.69
C LEU A 81 -4.86 13.15 -0.11
N GLN A 82 -5.92 12.52 0.39
CA GLN A 82 -5.87 11.18 0.95
C GLN A 82 -7.10 10.39 0.54
N ARG A 83 -6.89 9.15 0.11
CA ARG A 83 -7.96 8.28 -0.35
C ARG A 83 -7.73 6.86 0.15
N LEU A 84 -8.72 6.32 0.84
CA LEU A 84 -8.79 4.91 1.20
C LEU A 84 -9.90 4.26 0.39
N THR A 85 -9.56 3.21 -0.37
CA THR A 85 -10.53 2.37 -1.08
C THR A 85 -10.41 0.95 -0.52
N THR A 86 -11.52 0.35 -0.11
CA THR A 86 -11.61 -1.06 0.28
C THR A 86 -12.44 -1.83 -0.74
N VAL A 87 -12.04 -3.08 -1.01
CA VAL A 87 -12.82 -4.02 -1.81
C VAL A 87 -12.89 -5.33 -1.06
N SER A 88 -14.10 -5.81 -0.83
CA SER A 88 -14.35 -6.96 0.04
C SER A 88 -15.39 -7.90 -0.55
N ASN A 89 -15.12 -9.19 -0.41
CA ASN A 89 -16.12 -10.24 -0.49
C ASN A 89 -15.68 -11.39 0.41
N LEU A 90 -16.05 -11.29 1.69
CA LEU A 90 -15.61 -12.22 2.73
C LEU A 90 -16.10 -13.65 2.48
N SER A 91 -17.31 -13.83 1.94
CA SER A 91 -17.82 -15.16 1.58
C SER A 91 -17.04 -15.80 0.43
N LYS A 92 -16.57 -14.99 -0.53
CA LYS A 92 -15.58 -15.42 -1.55
C LYS A 92 -14.15 -15.47 -1.02
N GLY A 93 -13.91 -15.12 0.24
CA GLY A 93 -12.64 -15.27 0.93
C GLY A 93 -11.59 -14.23 0.55
N TYR A 94 -11.96 -12.98 0.26
CA TYR A 94 -10.97 -11.94 0.05
C TYR A 94 -11.37 -10.57 0.62
N TRP A 95 -10.34 -9.79 0.94
CA TRP A 95 -10.44 -8.39 1.31
C TRP A 95 -9.18 -7.67 0.83
N ALA A 96 -9.32 -6.45 0.33
CA ALA A 96 -8.20 -5.62 -0.07
C ALA A 96 -8.46 -4.16 0.29
N GLY A 97 -7.37 -3.43 0.54
CA GLY A 97 -7.40 -2.00 0.80
C GLY A 97 -6.24 -1.29 0.13
N ARG A 98 -6.51 -0.08 -0.38
CA ARG A 98 -5.52 0.84 -0.93
C ARG A 98 -5.66 2.17 -0.23
N LEU A 99 -4.61 2.58 0.47
CA LEU A 99 -4.50 3.92 1.04
C LEU A 99 -3.48 4.73 0.26
N ARG A 100 -3.92 5.86 -0.31
CA ARG A 100 -3.08 6.90 -0.88
C ARG A 100 -3.07 8.11 0.05
N TYR A 101 -1.89 8.67 0.35
CA TYR A 101 -1.76 9.82 1.24
C TYR A 101 -0.52 10.65 0.92
N ALA A 102 -0.58 11.95 1.20
CA ALA A 102 0.57 12.85 1.05
C ALA A 102 1.74 12.45 1.96
N ASP A 103 2.96 12.78 1.55
CA ASP A 103 4.13 12.63 2.41
C ASP A 103 3.97 13.44 3.70
N ARG A 104 4.44 12.87 4.80
CA ARG A 104 4.33 13.44 6.14
C ARG A 104 5.67 13.28 6.84
N SER A 105 6.01 14.23 7.71
CA SER A 105 7.26 14.17 8.45
C SER A 105 7.31 12.91 9.32
N ARG A 106 8.48 12.26 9.37
CA ARG A 106 8.73 11.03 10.14
C ARG A 106 9.99 11.18 10.96
N GLY A 107 9.82 11.46 12.26
CA GLY A 107 10.96 11.76 13.13
C GLY A 107 11.73 12.97 12.61
N ALA A 108 13.03 12.79 12.32
CA ALA A 108 13.89 13.84 11.79
C ALA A 108 13.73 14.09 10.26
N GLN A 109 13.00 13.23 9.55
CA GLN A 109 12.78 13.41 8.11
C GLN A 109 11.59 14.33 7.86
N SER A 110 11.84 15.47 7.21
CA SER A 110 10.79 16.39 6.75
C SER A 110 9.96 15.76 5.63
N ALA A 111 8.68 16.10 5.59
CA ALA A 111 7.83 15.79 4.45
C ALA A 111 8.37 16.43 3.16
N VAL A 112 8.26 15.72 2.04
CA VAL A 112 8.58 16.24 0.72
C VAL A 112 7.28 16.65 0.02
N ALA A 113 7.19 17.92 -0.36
CA ALA A 113 6.05 18.44 -1.10
C ALA A 113 5.82 17.64 -2.39
N GLU A 114 4.55 17.44 -2.78
CA GLU A 114 4.17 16.70 -3.98
C GLU A 114 4.63 15.23 -4.06
N ARG A 115 5.16 14.69 -2.95
CA ARG A 115 5.34 13.25 -2.79
C ARG A 115 4.08 12.63 -2.21
N THR A 116 3.67 11.52 -2.80
CA THR A 116 2.52 10.73 -2.37
C THR A 116 2.96 9.31 -2.08
N TRP A 117 2.45 8.73 -1.00
CA TRP A 117 2.60 7.33 -0.66
C TRP A 117 1.33 6.58 -1.02
N THR A 118 1.50 5.35 -1.49
CA THR A 118 0.41 4.38 -1.63
C THR A 118 0.80 3.10 -0.90
N ALA A 119 -0.08 2.66 -0.02
CA ALA A 119 -0.01 1.37 0.65
C ALA A 119 -1.17 0.50 0.13
N GLU A 120 -0.84 -0.70 -0.31
CA GLU A 120 -1.82 -1.68 -0.76
C GLU A 120 -1.66 -2.95 0.06
N VAL A 121 -2.79 -3.47 0.51
CA VAL A 121 -2.87 -4.73 1.22
C VAL A 121 -3.94 -5.58 0.57
N ALA A 122 -3.62 -6.83 0.27
CA ALA A 122 -4.55 -7.83 -0.23
C ALA A 122 -4.48 -9.07 0.66
N ILE A 123 -5.63 -9.55 1.10
CA ILE A 123 -5.77 -10.72 1.95
C ILE A 123 -6.70 -11.69 1.22
N ARG A 124 -6.26 -12.93 1.08
CA ARG A 124 -7.04 -13.99 0.44
C ARG A 124 -6.98 -15.26 1.26
N ARG A 125 -8.14 -15.88 1.46
CA ARG A 125 -8.28 -17.21 2.02
C ARG A 125 -7.84 -18.26 1.01
N THR A 126 -7.02 -19.20 1.48
CA THR A 126 -6.55 -20.37 0.74
C THR A 126 -6.63 -21.60 1.64
N GLY A 127 -7.74 -22.34 1.54
CA GLY A 127 -8.08 -23.43 2.47
C GLY A 127 -8.15 -22.91 3.90
N ASP A 128 -7.36 -23.51 4.79
CA ASP A 128 -7.28 -23.16 6.21
C ASP A 128 -6.24 -22.08 6.54
N THR A 129 -5.73 -21.39 5.51
CA THR A 129 -4.68 -20.39 5.64
C THR A 129 -5.06 -19.10 4.95
N LEU A 130 -4.37 -18.01 5.30
CA LEU A 130 -4.46 -16.75 4.59
C LEU A 130 -3.17 -16.49 3.83
N ARG A 131 -3.30 -15.90 2.64
CA ARG A 131 -2.24 -15.23 1.90
C ARG A 131 -2.41 -13.73 2.09
N VAL A 132 -1.34 -13.07 2.49
CA VAL A 132 -1.29 -11.62 2.68
C VAL A 132 -0.22 -11.06 1.76
N GLY A 133 -0.61 -10.13 0.90
CA GLY A 133 0.29 -9.31 0.10
C GLY A 133 0.25 -7.87 0.60
N ILE A 134 1.41 -7.28 0.84
CA ILE A 134 1.55 -5.85 1.15
C ILE A 134 2.54 -5.26 0.16
N GLN A 135 2.19 -4.13 -0.43
CA GLN A 135 3.16 -3.32 -1.15
C GLN A 135 3.03 -1.86 -0.80
N MET A 136 4.17 -1.17 -0.79
CA MET A 136 4.21 0.27 -0.65
C MET A 136 5.04 0.87 -1.78
N PHE A 137 4.51 1.94 -2.36
CA PHE A 137 5.21 2.73 -3.34
C PHE A 137 5.03 4.21 -3.07
N MET A 138 6.00 4.96 -3.57
CA MET A 138 6.10 6.39 -3.46
C MET A 138 6.09 6.96 -4.87
N ALA A 139 5.30 7.99 -5.10
CA ALA A 139 5.31 8.76 -6.32
C ALA A 139 5.74 10.18 -5.98
N THR A 140 6.75 10.70 -6.66
CA THR A 140 7.20 12.08 -6.55
C THR A 140 7.02 12.79 -7.88
N ARG A 141 6.52 14.02 -7.88
CA ARG A 141 6.42 14.83 -9.10
C ARG A 141 7.81 15.06 -9.72
N PRO A 142 7.94 15.09 -11.06
CA PRO A 142 9.22 15.37 -11.71
C PRO A 142 9.79 16.72 -11.27
N GLY A 143 11.11 16.75 -10.97
CA GLY A 143 11.82 17.97 -10.57
C GLY A 143 11.93 18.21 -9.06
N VAL A 144 11.21 17.45 -8.23
CA VAL A 144 11.22 17.61 -6.76
C VAL A 144 12.35 16.81 -6.07
N ASP A 145 12.84 15.73 -6.68
CA ASP A 145 13.86 14.83 -6.11
C ASP A 145 15.27 15.48 -5.95
N ARG A 146 15.47 16.77 -6.29
CA ARG A 146 16.79 17.43 -6.35
C ARG A 146 17.18 18.31 -5.15
N GLN A 147 16.35 18.49 -4.13
CA GLN A 147 16.67 19.39 -3.00
C GLN A 147 17.16 18.69 -1.72
N GLY A 148 17.76 17.50 -1.84
CA GLY A 148 18.14 16.66 -0.69
C GLY A 148 19.62 16.51 -0.36
N ASN A 149 20.53 17.23 -1.02
CA ASN A 149 21.95 17.28 -0.65
C ASN A 149 22.45 18.73 -0.78
N SER A 150 22.50 19.43 0.33
CA SER A 150 23.24 20.69 0.52
C SER A 150 23.85 20.64 1.90
#